data_AF-A0A1C5YSQ0-F1
#
_entry.id   AF-A0A1C5YSQ0-F1
#
_cell.length_a   1.000
_cell.length_b   1.000
_cell.length_c   1.000
_cell.angle_alpha   90.00
_cell.angle_beta   90.00
_cell.angle_gamma   90.00
#
_symmetry.space_group_name_H-M   'P 1'
#
loop_
_entity.id
_entity.type
_entity.pdbx_description
1 polymer ?
#
loop_
_entity_poly.entity_id
_entity_poly.type
_entity_poly.pdbx_seq_one_letter_code
_entity_poly.pdbx_strand_id
1 'polypeptide(L)'
;MMKILAVEPDQNDLDRLTDALRKVHGECEVLSYRDPMLAFQYAYNNPVDAVFAAADMGRLNGFTLAKMLYQACGKISVYLIGADNTFRSDARRLMLNGFLVRPVTPEGITREENAEEW
;
A
#
# COMPACT_ATOMS: atom_id res chain seq x y z
N MET A 1 -17.75 -2.58 4.16
CA MET A 1 -16.97 -3.03 2.99
C MET A 1 -15.64 -2.31 3.04
N MET A 2 -14.54 -3.06 3.03
CA MET A 2 -13.19 -2.50 3.16
C MET A 2 -12.77 -1.81 1.85
N LYS A 3 -12.19 -0.61 1.94
CA LYS A 3 -11.70 0.15 0.79
C LYS A 3 -10.17 0.25 0.79
N ILE A 4 -9.58 -0.26 -0.28
CA ILE A 4 -8.13 -0.38 -0.43
C ILE A 4 -7.68 0.37 -1.68
N LEU A 5 -6.60 1.15 -1.55
CA LEU A 5 -5.89 1.68 -2.71
C LEU A 5 -4.65 0.84 -3.01
N ALA A 6 -4.52 0.37 -4.24
CA ALA A 6 -3.32 -0.25 -4.78
C ALA A 6 -2.58 0.78 -5.64
N VAL A 7 -1.34 1.09 -5.31
CA VAL A 7 -0.55 2.14 -5.97
C VAL A 7 0.75 1.57 -6.51
N GLU A 8 0.83 1.41 -7.82
CA GLU A 8 1.95 0.76 -8.50
C GLU A 8 2.10 1.32 -9.93
N PRO A 9 3.26 1.88 -10.32
CA PRO A 9 3.47 2.43 -11.66
C PRO A 9 3.50 1.37 -12.77
N ASP A 10 3.94 0.14 -12.49
CA ASP A 10 3.94 -0.97 -13.44
C ASP A 10 2.57 -1.66 -13.52
N GLN A 11 2.02 -1.80 -14.73
CA GLN A 11 0.68 -2.36 -14.91
C GLN A 11 0.59 -3.83 -14.48
N ASN A 12 1.62 -4.63 -14.76
CA ASN A 12 1.56 -6.07 -14.46
C ASN A 12 1.63 -6.31 -12.96
N ASP A 13 2.48 -5.56 -12.26
CA ASP A 13 2.57 -5.64 -10.81
C ASP A 13 1.33 -5.03 -10.13
N LEU A 14 0.71 -4.00 -10.71
CA LEU A 14 -0.54 -3.45 -10.22
C LEU A 14 -1.67 -4.48 -10.32
N ASP A 15 -1.78 -5.17 -11.46
CA ASP A 15 -2.77 -6.23 -11.66
C ASP A 15 -2.58 -7.35 -10.62
N ARG A 16 -1.34 -7.83 -10.45
CA ARG A 16 -0.99 -8.84 -9.43
C ARG A 16 -1.33 -8.40 -8.02
N LEU A 17 -1.01 -7.16 -7.66
CA LEU A 17 -1.32 -6.59 -6.35
C LEU A 17 -2.84 -6.56 -6.12
N THR A 18 -3.61 -6.06 -7.09
CA THR A 18 -5.06 -5.96 -6.96
C THR A 18 -5.73 -7.33 -6.85
N ASP A 19 -5.25 -8.33 -7.60
CA ASP A 19 -5.74 -9.70 -7.51
C ASP A 19 -5.40 -10.35 -6.18
N ALA A 20 -4.19 -10.13 -5.65
CA ALA A 20 -3.79 -10.64 -4.35
C ALA A 20 -4.64 -10.04 -3.23
N LEU A 21 -4.87 -8.72 -3.24
CA LEU A 21 -5.71 -8.04 -2.26
C LEU A 21 -7.15 -8.55 -2.26
N ARG A 22 -7.75 -8.73 -3.44
CA ARG A 22 -9.11 -9.28 -3.56
C ARG A 22 -9.21 -10.71 -3.01
N LYS A 23 -8.18 -11.54 -3.20
CA LYS A 23 -8.14 -12.90 -2.66
C LYS A 23 -8.05 -12.92 -1.13
N VAL A 24 -7.33 -11.97 -0.53
CA VAL A 24 -7.17 -11.88 0.94
C VAL A 24 -8.42 -11.29 1.58
N HIS A 25 -8.95 -10.20 1.04
CA HIS A 25 -9.96 -9.38 1.73
C HIS A 25 -11.42 -9.63 1.31
N GLY A 26 -11.69 -10.64 0.47
CA GLY A 26 -13.07 -11.00 0.10
C GLY A 26 -13.85 -9.82 -0.48
N GLU A 27 -15.03 -9.51 0.09
CA GLU A 27 -15.84 -8.34 -0.25
C GLU A 27 -15.14 -7.02 0.13
N CYS A 28 -14.18 -6.63 -0.70
CA CYS A 28 -13.43 -5.38 -0.63
C CYS A 28 -13.55 -4.60 -1.94
N GLU A 29 -13.47 -3.27 -1.83
CA GLU A 29 -13.32 -2.38 -2.97
C GLU A 29 -11.84 -2.07 -3.14
N VAL A 30 -11.22 -2.60 -4.20
CA VAL A 30 -9.82 -2.30 -4.56
C VAL A 30 -9.80 -1.32 -5.72
N LEU A 31 -9.30 -0.11 -5.46
CA LEU A 31 -9.09 0.94 -6.45
C LEU A 31 -7.60 1.00 -6.80
N SER A 32 -7.29 0.96 -8.09
CA SER A 32 -5.92 0.87 -8.59
C SER A 32 -5.46 2.18 -9.23
N TYR A 33 -4.26 2.61 -8.86
CA TYR A 33 -3.66 3.84 -9.35
C TYR A 33 -2.20 3.60 -9.75
N ARG A 34 -1.82 4.14 -10.91
CA ARG A 34 -0.41 4.18 -11.34
C ARG A 34 0.29 5.48 -10.94
N ASP A 35 -0.50 6.48 -10.54
CA ASP A 35 -0.04 7.78 -10.08
C ASP A 35 -0.35 7.96 -8.59
N PRO A 36 0.66 8.12 -7.73
CA PRO A 36 0.47 8.32 -6.30
C PRO A 36 -0.31 9.60 -5.96
N MET A 37 -0.26 10.66 -6.79
CA MET A 37 -1.06 11.86 -6.56
C MET A 37 -2.56 11.62 -6.74
N LEU A 38 -2.94 10.78 -7.71
CA LEU A 38 -4.35 10.42 -7.91
C LEU A 38 -4.87 9.58 -6.75
N ALA A 39 -4.05 8.65 -6.24
CA ALA A 39 -4.37 7.88 -5.04
C ALA A 39 -4.55 8.78 -3.82
N PHE A 40 -3.63 9.73 -3.61
CA PHE A 40 -3.74 10.71 -2.52
C PHE A 40 -5.00 11.57 -2.66
N GLN A 41 -5.27 12.12 -3.86
CA GLN A 41 -6.45 12.95 -4.11
C GLN A 41 -7.73 12.16 -3.80
N TYR A 42 -7.79 10.89 -4.15
CA TYR A 42 -8.93 10.04 -3.81
C TYR A 42 -9.07 9.88 -2.29
N ALA A 43 -8.00 9.47 -1.59
CA ALA A 43 -7.99 9.26 -0.14
C ALA A 43 -8.26 10.54 0.66
N TYR A 44 -7.90 11.70 0.13
CA TYR A 44 -8.19 12.99 0.74
C TYR A 44 -9.69 13.29 0.76
N ASN A 45 -10.42 12.84 -0.26
CA ASN A 45 -11.85 13.14 -0.43
C ASN A 45 -12.77 11.99 -0.01
N ASN A 46 -12.23 10.81 0.28
CA ASN A 46 -13.00 9.60 0.56
C ASN A 46 -12.38 8.82 1.72
N PRO A 47 -13.18 8.17 2.58
CA PRO A 47 -12.64 7.25 3.58
C PRO A 47 -11.99 6.05 2.87
N VAL A 48 -10.76 5.74 3.29
CA VAL A 48 -9.93 4.63 2.82
C VAL A 48 -9.38 3.91 4.03
N ASP A 49 -9.50 2.58 4.05
CA ASP A 49 -9.05 1.76 5.18
C ASP A 49 -7.55 1.45 5.07
N ALA A 50 -7.08 1.14 3.86
CA ALA A 50 -5.69 0.76 3.62
C ALA A 50 -5.14 1.25 2.27
N VAL A 51 -3.83 1.48 2.24
CA VAL A 51 -3.06 1.78 1.02
C VAL A 51 -1.87 0.84 0.93
N PHE A 52 -1.74 0.16 -0.20
CA PHE A 52 -0.59 -0.65 -0.57
C PHE A 52 0.14 0.05 -1.72
N ALA A 53 1.35 0.52 -1.47
CA ALA A 53 2.07 1.35 -2.44
C ALA A 53 3.48 0.83 -2.72
N ALA A 54 3.89 0.87 -3.98
CA ALA A 54 5.29 0.66 -4.36
C ALA A 54 6.20 1.66 -3.63
N ALA A 55 7.28 1.15 -3.05
CA ALA A 55 8.26 1.98 -2.35
C ALA A 55 8.98 2.94 -3.31
N ASP A 56 9.28 2.48 -4.52
CA ASP A 56 9.93 3.26 -5.58
C ASP A 56 8.96 3.56 -6.72
N MET A 57 8.67 4.85 -6.92
CA MET A 57 7.78 5.38 -7.98
C MET A 57 8.36 6.67 -8.59
N GLY A 58 9.67 6.88 -8.49
CA GLY A 58 10.33 8.11 -8.92
C GLY A 58 10.17 9.27 -7.92
N ARG A 59 9.79 10.46 -8.41
CA ARG A 59 9.80 11.72 -7.61
C ARG A 59 8.83 11.70 -6.42
N LEU A 60 7.60 11.23 -6.65
CA LEU A 60 6.63 11.02 -5.57
C LEU A 60 6.57 9.53 -5.29
N ASN A 61 7.35 9.07 -4.33
CA ASN A 61 7.49 7.66 -3.99
C ASN A 61 6.55 7.24 -2.85
N GLY A 62 6.51 5.96 -2.53
CA GLY A 62 5.59 5.41 -1.52
C GLY A 62 5.80 6.03 -0.13
N PHE A 63 7.04 6.38 0.24
CA PHE A 63 7.35 7.05 1.50
C PHE A 63 6.73 8.44 1.58
N THR A 64 6.78 9.20 0.48
CA THR A 64 6.21 10.55 0.43
C THR A 64 4.69 10.47 0.43
N LEU A 65 4.11 9.54 -0.31
CA LEU A 65 2.67 9.26 -0.27
C LEU A 65 2.20 8.90 1.15
N ALA A 66 2.89 8.00 1.83
CA ALA A 66 2.54 7.58 3.20
C ALA A 66 2.52 8.77 4.17
N LYS A 67 3.53 9.64 4.11
CA LYS A 67 3.58 10.87 4.92
C LYS A 67 2.42 11.80 4.64
N MET A 68 2.10 12.01 3.37
CA MET A 68 0.96 12.85 2.97
C MET A 68 -0.36 12.29 3.49
N LEU A 69 -0.57 10.97 3.38
CA LEU A 69 -1.77 10.30 3.90
C LEU A 69 -1.87 10.44 5.43
N TYR A 70 -0.80 10.22 6.19
CA TYR A 70 -0.85 10.40 7.64
C TYR A 70 -1.04 11.84 8.10
N GLN A 71 -0.61 12.82 7.30
CA GLN A 71 -0.81 14.23 7.61
C GLN A 71 -2.23 14.72 7.31
N ALA A 72 -2.88 14.17 6.28
CA ALA A 72 -4.13 14.71 5.74
C ALA A 72 -5.34 13.80 5.93
N CYS A 73 -5.14 12.49 6.04
CA CYS A 73 -6.21 11.50 6.17
C CYS A 73 -6.34 11.04 7.63
N GLY A 74 -7.52 10.51 7.97
CA GLY A 74 -7.79 9.93 9.29
C GLY A 74 -7.07 8.60 9.51
N LYS A 75 -7.67 7.71 10.31
CA LYS A 75 -7.14 6.37 10.54
C LYS A 75 -7.03 5.60 9.21
N ILE A 76 -5.80 5.40 8.74
CA ILE A 76 -5.49 4.71 7.48
C ILE A 76 -4.29 3.81 7.70
N SER A 77 -4.35 2.57 7.22
CA SER A 77 -3.21 1.66 7.21
C SER A 77 -2.37 1.84 5.96
N VAL A 78 -1.05 1.88 6.06
CA VAL A 78 -0.17 2.02 4.90
C VAL A 78 0.89 0.92 4.88
N TYR A 79 0.96 0.21 3.77
CA TYR A 79 1.91 -0.87 3.50
C TYR A 79 2.79 -0.50 2.30
N LEU A 80 4.11 -0.63 2.42
CA LEU A 80 5.02 -0.41 1.30
C LEU A 80 5.47 -1.71 0.65
N ILE A 81 5.71 -1.66 -0.66
CA ILE A 81 6.15 -2.81 -1.46
C ILE A 81 7.53 -2.50 -2.05
N GLY A 82 8.55 -3.23 -1.59
CA GLY A 82 9.92 -3.13 -2.10
C GLY A 82 10.29 -4.25 -3.07
N ALA A 83 11.33 -4.03 -3.88
CA ALA A 83 11.96 -5.11 -4.65
C ALA A 83 12.69 -6.12 -3.74
N ASP A 84 13.19 -5.64 -2.61
CA ASP A 84 13.85 -6.39 -1.54
C ASP A 84 13.59 -5.71 -0.18
N ASN A 85 14.30 -6.14 0.87
CA ASN A 85 14.13 -5.61 2.22
C ASN A 85 14.88 -4.29 2.49
N THR A 86 15.54 -3.68 1.49
CA THR A 86 16.41 -2.49 1.69
C THR A 86 15.69 -1.38 2.44
N PHE A 87 14.41 -1.14 2.16
CA PHE A 87 13.66 -0.05 2.78
C PHE A 87 12.79 -0.45 3.98
N ARG A 88 12.85 -1.71 4.45
CA ARG A 88 12.01 -2.17 5.57
C ARG A 88 12.27 -1.34 6.84
N SER A 89 13.54 -1.08 7.15
CA SER A 89 13.91 -0.29 8.34
C SER A 89 13.41 1.15 8.27
N ASP A 90 13.40 1.76 7.08
CA ASP A 90 12.88 3.11 6.90
C ASP A 90 11.35 3.15 7.00
N ALA A 91 10.68 2.13 6.47
CA ALA A 91 9.23 1.97 6.62
C ALA A 91 8.84 1.82 8.11
N ARG A 92 9.59 1.04 8.89
CA ARG A 92 9.39 0.92 10.35
C ARG A 92 9.59 2.25 11.06
N ARG A 93 10.62 3.04 10.67
CA ARG A 93 10.87 4.38 11.26
C ARG A 93 9.75 5.38 11.00
N LEU A 94 9.01 5.20 9.90
CA LEU A 94 7.80 5.98 9.61
C LEU A 94 6.54 5.42 10.30
N MET A 95 6.68 4.37 11.11
CA MET A 95 5.57 3.70 11.80
C MET A 95 4.46 3.26 10.84
N LEU A 96 4.86 2.74 9.67
CA LEU A 96 3.90 2.16 8.72
C LEU A 96 3.25 0.90 9.30
N ASN A 97 2.27 0.35 8.60
CA ASN A 97 1.56 -0.85 9.03
C ASN A 97 2.18 -2.15 8.52
N GLY A 98 3.07 -2.07 7.52
CA GLY A 98 3.80 -3.24 7.03
C GLY A 98 4.71 -2.94 5.85
N PHE A 99 5.55 -3.91 5.51
CA PHE A 99 6.41 -3.88 4.34
C PHE A 99 6.43 -5.23 3.63
N LEU A 100 6.00 -5.25 2.38
CA LEU A 100 5.98 -6.40 1.50
C LEU A 100 7.20 -6.38 0.58
N VAL A 101 7.63 -7.56 0.14
CA VAL A 101 8.67 -7.73 -0.87
C VAL A 101 8.04 -8.40 -2.09
N ARG A 102 8.37 -7.91 -3.28
CA ARG A 102 7.92 -8.52 -4.54
C ARG A 102 8.45 -9.96 -4.70
N PRO A 103 7.71 -10.86 -5.37
CA PRO A 103 6.34 -10.68 -5.85
C PRO A 103 5.34 -10.67 -4.69
N VAL A 104 4.32 -9.82 -4.78
CA VAL A 104 3.25 -9.76 -3.76
C VAL A 104 2.33 -10.98 -3.94
N THR A 105 2.11 -11.72 -2.85
CA THR A 105 1.19 -12.87 -2.82
C THR A 105 0.14 -12.73 -1.72
N PRO A 106 -1.02 -13.42 -1.82
CA PRO A 106 -2.03 -13.43 -0.76
C PRO A 106 -1.48 -13.84 0.61
N GLU A 107 -0.57 -14.82 0.65
CA GLU A 107 0.07 -15.30 1.87
C GLU A 107 1.01 -14.25 2.44
N GLY A 108 1.73 -13.52 1.58
CA GLY A 108 2.60 -12.42 1.98
C GLY A 108 1.83 -11.27 2.63
N ILE A 109 0.69 -10.88 2.04
CA ILE A 109 -0.21 -9.86 2.61
C ILE A 109 -0.74 -10.34 3.96
N THR A 110 -1.36 -11.53 4.01
CA THR A 110 -1.91 -12.11 5.24
C THR A 110 -0.87 -12.16 6.36
N ARG A 111 0.37 -12.55 6.04
CA ARG A 111 1.45 -12.62 7.01
C ARG A 111 1.82 -11.24 7.56
N GLU A 112 1.97 -10.26 6.68
CA GLU A 112 2.40 -8.92 7.08
C GLU A 112 1.32 -8.18 7.88
N GLU A 113 0.05 -8.34 7.52
CA GLU A 113 -1.07 -7.70 8.24
C GLU A 113 -1.31 -8.29 9.64
N ASN A 114 -0.98 -9.57 9.83
CA ASN A 114 -1.10 -10.26 11.13
C ASN A 114 0.19 -10.21 11.95
N ALA A 115 1.24 -9.54 11.47
CA ALA A 115 2.49 -9.45 12.22
C ALA A 115 2.31 -8.51 13.42
N GLU A 116 2.50 -9.04 14.63
CA GLU A 116 2.47 -8.25 15.87
C GLU A 116 3.64 -7.25 15.93
N GLU A 117 4.78 -7.64 15.38
CA GLU A 117 5.96 -6.80 15.15
C GLU A 117 6.57 -7.16 13.78
N TRP A 118 6.71 -6.17 12.88
CA TRP A 118 7.18 -6.35 11.50
C TRP A 118 8.35 -5.45 11.16
#